data_AF-A0A482VX33-F1
#
_entry.id   AF-A0A482VX33-F1
#
_cell.length_a   1.000
_cell.length_b   1.000
_cell.length_c   1.000
_cell.angle_alpha   90.00
_cell.angle_beta   90.00
_cell.angle_gamma   90.00
#
_symmetry.space_group_name_H-M   'P 1'
#
loop_
_entity.id
_entity.type
_entity.pdbx_description
1 polymer ?
#
loop_
_entity_poly.entity_id
_entity_poly.type
_entity_poly.pdbx_seq_one_letter_code
_entity_poly.pdbx_strand_id
1 'polypeptide(L)'
;MVQEPTKPLKRLSQEIGLSYGTCRTIVKKNLDMHPYKMQSYQALLPADHPRRLAYCYWFNNNLMNDELLNLTFFSDEAWFYLSGYVNSQNKRMWSTDNPLIFIESPLQAHKIGI
;
A
#
# COMPACT_ATOMS: atom_id res chain seq x y z
N MET A 1 19.05 -6.58 17.34
CA MET A 1 18.12 -7.10 16.31
C MET A 1 16.72 -7.04 16.89
N VAL A 2 16.07 -5.89 16.78
CA VAL A 2 14.71 -5.69 17.31
C VAL A 2 13.75 -6.24 16.27
N GLN A 3 13.01 -7.30 16.59
CA GLN A 3 11.93 -7.78 15.74
C GLN A 3 10.81 -6.73 15.76
N GLU A 4 10.73 -5.90 14.73
CA GLU A 4 9.59 -5.01 14.57
C GLU A 4 8.32 -5.83 14.31
N PRO A 5 7.15 -5.46 14.86
CA PRO A 5 5.98 -6.33 14.88
C PRO A 5 5.26 -6.25 13.54
N THR A 6 5.76 -6.95 12.53
CA THR A 6 5.17 -6.97 11.18
C THR A 6 4.03 -7.98 11.08
N LYS A 7 3.08 -8.01 12.03
CA LYS A 7 1.95 -8.95 11.98
C LYS A 7 0.58 -8.31 12.28
N PRO A 8 -0.49 -8.70 11.56
CA PRO A 8 -1.85 -8.33 11.93
C PRO A 8 -2.23 -8.87 13.31
N LEU A 9 -2.97 -8.07 14.09
CA LEU A 9 -3.46 -8.45 15.43
C LEU A 9 -4.17 -9.82 15.48
N LYS A 10 -4.88 -10.19 14.41
CA LYS A 10 -5.54 -11.51 14.33
C LYS A 10 -4.55 -12.66 14.34
N ARG A 11 -3.43 -12.54 13.60
CA ARG A 11 -2.36 -13.55 13.62
C ARG A 11 -1.65 -13.58 14.97
N LEU A 12 -1.37 -12.40 15.54
CA LEU A 12 -0.77 -12.29 16.88
C LEU A 12 -1.63 -13.01 17.94
N SER A 13 -2.94 -12.80 17.90
CA SER A 13 -3.90 -13.47 18.79
C SER A 13 -3.88 -14.99 18.65
N GLN A 14 -3.79 -15.51 17.42
CA GLN A 14 -3.70 -16.96 17.16
C GLN A 14 -2.37 -17.55 17.64
N GLU A 15 -1.25 -16.85 17.45
CA GLU A 15 0.09 -17.33 17.86
C GLU A 15 0.26 -17.36 19.38
N ILE A 16 -0.23 -16.34 20.09
CA ILE A 16 -0.06 -16.21 21.55
C ILE A 16 -1.19 -16.93 22.31
N GLY A 17 -2.29 -17.29 21.64
CA GLY A 17 -3.45 -17.91 22.27
C GLY A 17 -4.28 -16.97 23.14
N LEU A 18 -4.07 -15.65 23.01
CA LEU A 18 -4.84 -14.63 23.72
C LEU A 18 -6.02 -14.15 22.87
N SER A 19 -7.08 -13.67 23.53
CA SER A 19 -8.19 -13.04 22.81
C SER A 19 -7.72 -11.82 22.01
N TYR A 20 -8.38 -11.55 20.89
CA TYR A 20 -8.10 -10.37 20.07
C TYR A 20 -8.22 -9.07 20.86
N GLY A 21 -9.21 -8.98 21.77
CA GLY A 21 -9.42 -7.81 22.62
C GLY A 21 -8.26 -7.57 23.59
N THR A 22 -7.72 -8.65 24.18
CA THR A 22 -6.54 -8.60 25.04
C THR A 22 -5.33 -8.13 24.25
N CYS A 23 -5.06 -8.72 23.09
CA CYS A 23 -3.96 -8.31 22.21
C CYS A 23 -4.06 -6.83 21.82
N ARG A 24 -5.25 -6.38 21.43
CA ARG A 24 -5.50 -4.98 21.07
C ARG A 24 -5.26 -4.03 22.24
N THR A 25 -5.64 -4.43 23.45
CA THR A 25 -5.45 -3.62 24.66
C THR A 25 -3.97 -3.48 24.98
N ILE A 26 -3.22 -4.58 24.96
CA ILE A 26 -1.78 -4.56 25.20
C ILE A 26 -1.06 -3.69 24.16
N VAL A 27 -1.33 -3.92 22.86
CA VAL A 27 -0.67 -3.20 21.77
C VAL A 27 -0.99 -1.70 21.81
N LYS A 28 -2.26 -1.32 22.06
CA LYS A 28 -2.66 0.09 22.06
C LYS A 28 -2.34 0.82 23.36
N LYS A 29 -2.55 0.20 24.52
CA LYS A 29 -2.47 0.88 25.83
C LYS A 29 -1.16 0.63 26.57
N ASN A 30 -0.57 -0.56 26.44
CA ASN A 30 0.64 -0.91 27.20
C ASN A 30 1.91 -0.62 26.38
N LEU A 31 1.83 -0.77 25.05
CA LEU A 31 2.95 -0.57 24.12
C LEU A 31 2.85 0.73 23.30
N ASP A 32 1.76 1.47 23.44
CA ASP A 32 1.48 2.73 22.73
C ASP A 32 1.68 2.66 21.20
N MET A 33 1.29 1.53 20.59
CA MET A 33 1.42 1.32 19.16
C MET A 33 0.19 1.78 18.37
N HIS A 34 0.44 2.16 17.13
CA HIS A 34 -0.51 2.77 16.22
C HIS A 34 -0.75 1.87 14.99
N PRO A 35 -1.99 1.81 14.46
CA PRO A 35 -2.30 0.99 13.30
C PRO A 35 -1.90 1.66 11.98
N TYR A 36 -0.90 1.11 11.30
CA TYR A 36 -0.48 1.55 9.97
C TYR A 36 -1.09 0.69 8.87
N LYS A 37 -1.51 1.34 7.77
CA LYS A 37 -1.96 0.66 6.56
C LYS A 37 -0.74 0.37 5.71
N MET A 38 -0.60 -0.89 5.29
CA MET A 38 0.40 -1.25 4.30
C MET A 38 0.06 -0.58 2.96
N GLN A 39 1.01 0.15 2.41
CA GLN A 39 0.85 0.78 1.11
C GLN A 39 1.17 -0.25 0.00
N SER A 40 0.45 -0.17 -1.10
CA SER A 40 0.70 -1.02 -2.27
C SER A 40 1.03 -0.08 -3.42
N TYR A 41 2.21 -0.27 -4.00
CA TYR A 41 2.66 0.50 -5.15
C TYR A 41 2.84 -0.42 -6.35
N GLN A 42 2.78 0.15 -7.54
CA GLN A 42 3.19 -0.58 -8.73
C GLN A 42 4.71 -0.74 -8.71
N ALA A 43 5.18 -1.96 -8.97
CA ALA A 43 6.59 -2.24 -9.12
C ALA A 43 7.15 -1.46 -10.31
N LEU A 44 8.16 -0.63 -10.08
CA LEU A 44 8.84 0.11 -11.14
C LEU A 44 10.04 -0.69 -11.65
N LEU A 45 10.23 -0.71 -12.96
CA LEU A 45 11.44 -1.23 -13.56
C LEU A 45 12.54 -0.15 -13.50
N PRO A 46 13.83 -0.53 -13.48
CA PRO A 46 14.93 0.44 -13.49
C PRO A 46 14.84 1.48 -14.63
N ALA A 47 14.30 1.07 -15.79
CA ALA A 47 14.10 1.94 -16.94
C ALA A 47 12.96 2.97 -16.76
N ASP A 48 12.04 2.75 -15.81
CA ASP A 48 10.90 3.63 -15.59
C ASP A 48 11.29 4.89 -14.81
N HIS A 49 12.28 4.81 -13.92
CA HIS A 49 12.76 5.95 -13.15
C HIS A 49 13.17 7.15 -14.03
N PRO A 50 14.08 7.01 -15.02
CA PRO A 50 14.46 8.15 -15.87
C PRO A 50 13.29 8.63 -16.75
N ARG A 51 12.43 7.72 -17.23
CA ARG A 51 11.26 8.08 -18.05
C ARG A 51 10.24 8.92 -17.27
N ARG A 52 9.93 8.50 -16.04
CA ARG A 52 9.01 9.23 -15.15
C ARG A 52 9.56 10.60 -14.80
N LEU A 53 10.86 10.69 -14.49
CA LEU A 53 11.51 11.94 -14.16
C LEU A 53 11.53 12.92 -15.35
N ALA A 54 11.83 12.43 -16.56
CA ALA A 54 11.74 13.22 -17.78
C ALA A 54 10.32 13.73 -18.05
N TYR A 55 9.30 12.88 -17.86
CA TYR A 55 7.90 13.28 -17.95
C TYR A 55 7.54 14.35 -16.91
N CYS A 56 7.95 14.19 -15.65
CA CYS A 56 7.69 15.18 -14.60
C CYS A 56 8.29 16.55 -14.94
N TYR A 57 9.52 16.60 -15.46
CA TYR A 57 10.13 17.85 -15.90
C TYR A 57 9.37 18.47 -17.08
N TRP A 58 9.04 17.67 -18.10
CA TRP A 58 8.25 18.13 -19.24
C TRP A 58 6.89 18.66 -18.78
N PHE A 59 6.16 17.92 -17.96
CA PHE A 59 4.84 18.29 -17.47
C PHE A 59 4.89 19.58 -16.65
N ASN A 60 5.84 19.71 -15.72
CA ASN A 60 5.99 20.91 -14.90
C ASN A 60 6.31 22.16 -15.73
N ASN A 61 7.15 22.03 -16.77
CA ASN A 61 7.48 23.15 -17.65
C ASN A 61 6.30 23.59 -18.53
N ASN A 62 5.39 22.67 -18.87
CA ASN A 62 4.23 22.97 -19.69
C ASN A 62 2.96 23.28 -18.87
N LEU A 63 3.01 23.12 -17.54
CA LEU A 63 1.88 23.36 -16.64
C LEU A 63 1.46 24.83 -16.60
N MET A 64 2.37 25.76 -16.88
CA MET A 64 2.08 27.21 -16.91
C MET A 64 1.22 27.64 -18.11
N ASN A 65 0.99 26.73 -19.06
CA ASN A 65 0.06 26.94 -20.15
C ASN A 65 -1.29 26.29 -19.76
N ASP A 66 -2.22 27.09 -19.23
CA ASP A 66 -3.54 26.64 -18.70
C ASP A 66 -4.33 25.79 -19.71
N GLU A 67 -4.02 25.86 -21.01
CA GLU A 67 -4.64 25.04 -22.04
C GLU A 67 -4.34 23.54 -21.90
N LEU A 68 -3.16 23.16 -21.39
CA LEU A 68 -2.75 21.75 -21.35
C LEU A 68 -3.71 20.91 -20.51
N LEU A 69 -4.04 21.36 -19.30
CA LEU A 69 -4.98 20.66 -18.43
C LEU A 69 -6.42 20.71 -18.95
N ASN A 70 -6.80 21.82 -19.57
CA ASN A 70 -8.15 22.00 -20.11
C ASN A 70 -8.42 21.12 -21.35
N LEU A 71 -7.38 20.73 -22.09
CA LEU A 71 -7.48 19.89 -23.29
C LEU A 71 -7.08 18.42 -23.04
N THR A 72 -6.60 18.09 -21.84
CA THR A 72 -6.19 16.72 -21.50
C THR A 72 -7.34 15.94 -20.88
N PHE A 73 -7.71 14.83 -21.52
CA PHE A 73 -8.65 13.86 -20.97
C PHE A 73 -7.90 12.61 -20.53
N PHE A 74 -8.10 12.20 -19.28
CA PHE A 74 -7.53 10.98 -18.75
C PHE A 74 -8.57 9.86 -18.83
N SER A 75 -8.15 8.72 -19.36
CA SER A 75 -8.90 7.47 -19.30
C SER A 75 -8.06 6.41 -18.60
N ASP A 76 -8.72 5.47 -17.93
CA ASP A 76 -8.08 4.32 -17.32
C ASP A 76 -9.05 3.12 -17.40
N GLU A 77 -8.49 1.92 -17.43
CA GLU A 77 -9.24 0.67 -17.41
C GLU A 77 -9.07 -0.01 -16.06
N ALA A 78 -10.19 -0.34 -15.41
CA ALA A 78 -10.19 -1.05 -14.13
C ALA A 78 -10.87 -2.42 -14.27
N TRP A 79 -10.22 -3.45 -13.73
CA TRP A 79 -10.77 -4.80 -13.65
C TRP A 79 -11.52 -5.00 -12.33
N PHE A 80 -12.77 -5.46 -12.41
CA PHE A 80 -13.57 -5.85 -11.26
C PHE A 80 -13.66 -7.37 -11.19
N TYR A 81 -13.19 -7.95 -10.09
CA TYR A 81 -13.23 -9.40 -9.86
C TYR A 81 -14.39 -9.75 -8.92
N LEU A 82 -15.19 -10.76 -9.28
CA LEU A 82 -16.30 -11.25 -8.45
C LEU A 82 -15.82 -12.07 -7.24
N SER A 83 -14.67 -12.72 -7.35
CA SER A 83 -14.05 -13.46 -6.24
C SER A 83 -13.41 -12.48 -5.27
N GLY A 84 -13.84 -12.49 -4.00
CA GLY A 84 -13.39 -11.59 -2.96
C GLY A 84 -11.86 -11.58 -2.83
N TYR A 85 -11.24 -10.53 -3.36
CA TYR A 85 -9.81 -10.30 -3.17
C TYR A 85 -9.51 -10.10 -1.69
N VAL A 86 -8.25 -10.33 -1.30
CA VAL A 86 -7.78 -10.03 0.05
C VAL A 86 -7.98 -8.54 0.30
N ASN A 87 -8.96 -8.18 1.15
CA ASN A 87 -9.26 -6.80 1.48
C ASN A 87 -8.05 -6.14 2.15
N SER A 88 -7.38 -5.24 1.43
CA SER A 88 -6.22 -4.49 1.91
C SER A 88 -6.55 -3.60 3.13
N GLN A 89 -7.82 -3.26 3.35
CA GLN A 89 -8.26 -2.53 4.55
C GLN A 89 -8.12 -3.36 5.83
N ASN A 90 -8.17 -4.70 5.72
CA ASN A 90 -8.04 -5.62 6.86
C ASN A 90 -6.58 -5.92 7.22
N LYS A 91 -5.61 -5.44 6.44
CA LYS A 91 -4.18 -5.57 6.72
C LYS A 91 -3.67 -4.32 7.44
N ARG A 92 -3.65 -4.38 8.78
CA ARG A 92 -3.10 -3.34 9.64
C ARG A 92 -1.91 -3.86 10.43
N MET A 93 -0.84 -3.10 10.38
CA MET A 93 0.40 -3.34 11.12
C MET A 93 0.38 -2.44 12.35
N TRP A 94 0.95 -2.89 13.45
CA TRP A 94 1.00 -2.09 14.68
C TRP A 94 2.45 -1.82 15.02
N SER A 95 2.79 -0.55 15.13
CA SER A 95 4.15 -0.08 15.41
C SER A 95 4.08 1.21 16.20
N THR A 96 5.14 1.57 16.92
CA THR A 96 5.24 2.86 17.60
C THR A 96 5.51 3.97 16.59
N ASP A 97 6.41 3.71 15.63
CA ASP A 97 6.74 4.62 14.53
C ASP A 97 6.17 4.13 13.19
N ASN A 98 6.00 5.05 12.24
CA ASN A 98 5.55 4.70 10.89
C ASN A 98 6.62 3.83 10.20
N PRO A 99 6.34 2.55 9.94
CA PRO A 99 7.36 1.63 9.44
C PRO A 99 7.60 1.79 7.93
N LEU A 100 6.93 2.74 7.26
CA LEU A 100 7.08 3.03 5.83
C LEU A 100 7.00 1.79 4.93
N ILE A 101 6.21 0.79 5.35
CA ILE A 101 6.13 -0.50 4.68
C ILE A 101 5.25 -0.37 3.45
N PHE A 102 5.81 -0.74 2.32
CA PHE A 102 5.10 -0.90 1.08
C PHE A 102 5.37 -2.26 0.45
N ILE A 103 4.41 -2.72 -0.33
CA ILE A 103 4.57 -3.88 -1.20
C ILE A 103 4.48 -3.38 -2.64
N GLU A 104 5.46 -3.79 -3.43
CA GLU A 104 5.41 -3.63 -4.88
C GLU A 104 4.59 -4.76 -5.47
N SER A 105 3.57 -4.41 -6.24
CA SER A 105 2.76 -5.36 -6.99
C SER A 105 2.97 -5.13 -8.48
N PRO A 106 3.01 -6.19 -9.30
CA PRO A 106 3.12 -6.03 -10.74
C PRO A 106 1.90 -5.27 -11.27
N LEU A 107 2.09 -4.51 -12.36
CA LEU A 107 1.04 -3.73 -13.02
C LEU A 107 -0.15 -4.60 -13.43
N GLN A 108 0.11 -5.84 -13.83
CA GLN A 108 -0.90 -6.83 -14.17
C GLN A 108 -0.73 -8.04 -13.26
N ALA A 109 -1.82 -8.43 -12.58
CA ALA A 109 -1.86 -9.71 -11.88
C ALA A 109 -1.67 -10.86 -12.88
N HIS A 110 -0.95 -11.91 -12.47
CA HIS A 110 -0.80 -13.11 -13.30
C HIS A 110 -2.18 -13.70 -13.57
N LYS A 111 -2.56 -13.79 -14.85
CA LYS A 111 -3.82 -14.40 -15.28
C LYS A 111 -3.72 -15.90 -15.00
N ILE A 112 -4.44 -16.38 -14.01
CA ILE A 112 -4.67 -17.82 -13.85
C ILE A 112 -5.76 -18.15 -14.87
N GLY A 113 -5.35 -18.73 -16.00
CA GLY A 113 -6.27 -19.16 -17.05
C GLY A 113 -7.18 -20.29 -16.58
N ILE A 114 -8.34 -20.40 -17.25
CA ILE A 114 -9.03 -21.67 -17.44
C ILE A 114 -8.28 -22.43 -18.52
#